data_AF-A0A7K4F676-F1
#
_entry.id   AF-A0A7K4F676-F1
#
_cell.length_a   1.000
_cell.length_b   1.000
_cell.length_c   1.000
_cell.angle_alpha   90.00
_cell.angle_beta   90.00
_cell.angle_gamma   90.00
#
_symmetry.space_group_name_H-M   'P 1'
#
loop_
_entity.id
_entity.type
_entity.pdbx_description
1 polymer ?
#
loop_
_entity_poly.entity_id
_entity_poly.type
_entity_poly.pdbx_seq_one_letter_code
_entity_poly.pdbx_strand_id
1 'polypeptide(L)'
;PRYYIDRYNTKPQYKSWFDSQFPNFSINEVVGYKTTHVENFPSFDKSPQYYIDRYNTEPQYKSWFDSQFQGRTIYDVLGFSTYIPSWIKSYAQNWASGQISDVEFMIGLDFMLDSNIISIPGLDYEKTSVDEIPSWFRNTAHWWSSDSISQQEFINSIKYLIQENIILIE
;
A
#
# COMPACT_ATOMS: atom_id res chain seq x y z
N PRO A 1 5.56 4.25 -10.03
CA PRO A 1 4.82 3.26 -10.86
C PRO A 1 5.57 2.79 -12.11
N ARG A 2 6.05 3.72 -12.94
CA ARG A 2 6.63 3.40 -14.27
C ARG A 2 7.78 2.40 -14.24
N TYR A 3 8.69 2.52 -13.26
CA TYR A 3 9.79 1.57 -13.07
C TYR A 3 9.33 0.10 -13.02
N TYR A 4 8.28 -0.19 -12.25
CA TYR A 4 7.74 -1.55 -12.10
C TYR A 4 7.00 -2.01 -13.36
N ILE A 5 6.29 -1.11 -14.03
CA ILE A 5 5.61 -1.37 -15.32
C ILE A 5 6.65 -1.70 -16.41
N ASP A 6 7.73 -0.92 -16.50
CA ASP A 6 8.80 -1.17 -17.47
C ASP A 6 9.52 -2.48 -17.14
N ARG A 7 9.75 -2.78 -15.86
CA ARG A 7 10.33 -4.07 -15.43
C ARG A 7 9.42 -5.24 -15.79
N TYR A 8 8.11 -5.11 -15.60
CA TYR A 8 7.11 -6.10 -16.01
C TYR A 8 7.17 -6.37 -17.51
N ASN A 9 7.28 -5.32 -18.32
CA ASN A 9 7.32 -5.44 -19.78
C ASN A 9 8.67 -5.95 -20.33
N THR A 10 9.77 -5.77 -19.59
CA THR A 10 11.13 -6.02 -20.10
C THR A 10 11.85 -7.21 -19.45
N LYS A 11 11.39 -7.71 -18.29
CA LYS A 11 12.04 -8.79 -17.56
C LYS A 11 11.09 -9.99 -17.43
N PRO A 12 11.27 -11.06 -18.25
CA PRO A 12 10.38 -12.23 -18.25
C PRO A 12 10.22 -12.89 -16.87
N GLN A 13 11.30 -12.99 -16.09
CA GLN A 13 11.24 -13.55 -14.74
C GLN A 13 10.37 -12.71 -13.80
N TYR A 14 10.44 -11.38 -13.89
CA TYR A 14 9.60 -10.49 -13.08
C TYR A 14 8.15 -10.51 -13.57
N LYS A 15 7.92 -10.62 -14.88
CA LYS A 15 6.59 -10.83 -15.46
C LYS A 15 5.96 -12.13 -15.00
N SER A 16 6.66 -13.27 -15.12
CA SER A 16 6.15 -14.58 -14.69
C SER A 16 5.91 -14.64 -13.19
N TRP A 17 6.79 -14.02 -12.40
CA TRP A 17 6.53 -13.86 -10.97
C TRP A 17 5.26 -13.03 -10.75
N PHE A 18 5.14 -11.85 -11.37
CA PHE A 18 3.98 -10.99 -11.22
C PHE A 18 2.69 -11.69 -11.65
N ASP A 19 2.64 -12.30 -12.84
CA ASP A 19 1.47 -13.02 -13.34
C ASP A 19 1.10 -14.21 -12.44
N SER A 20 2.09 -14.87 -11.83
CA SER A 20 1.85 -15.96 -10.88
C SER A 20 1.31 -15.48 -9.55
N GLN A 21 1.71 -14.29 -9.09
CA GLN A 21 1.25 -13.72 -7.83
C GLN A 21 -0.07 -12.94 -7.98
N PHE A 22 -0.31 -12.34 -9.15
CA PHE A 22 -1.44 -11.45 -9.45
C PHE A 22 -2.17 -11.87 -10.73
N PRO A 23 -2.71 -13.10 -10.83
CA PRO A 23 -3.24 -13.66 -12.08
C PRO A 23 -4.43 -12.89 -12.65
N ASN A 24 -5.16 -12.17 -11.80
CA ASN A 24 -6.38 -11.43 -12.16
C ASN A 24 -6.17 -9.91 -12.28
N PHE A 25 -4.96 -9.40 -12.05
CA PHE A 25 -4.67 -7.97 -12.08
C PHE A 25 -3.65 -7.61 -13.13
N SER A 26 -3.84 -6.47 -13.77
CA SER A 26 -2.80 -5.83 -14.56
C SER A 26 -1.75 -5.20 -13.63
N ILE A 27 -0.52 -5.10 -14.13
CA ILE A 27 0.56 -4.38 -13.45
C ILE A 27 0.16 -2.96 -13.06
N ASN A 28 -0.68 -2.30 -13.87
CA ASN A 28 -1.13 -0.93 -13.61
C ASN A 28 -2.08 -0.86 -12.41
N GLU A 29 -2.91 -1.88 -12.18
CA GLU A 29 -3.82 -1.92 -11.04
C GLU A 29 -3.07 -2.15 -9.72
N VAL A 30 -1.96 -2.89 -9.78
CA VAL A 30 -1.16 -3.23 -8.59
C VAL A 30 -0.16 -2.13 -8.22
N VAL A 31 0.54 -1.54 -9.20
CA VAL A 31 1.62 -0.57 -8.94
C VAL A 31 1.31 0.86 -9.36
N GLY A 32 0.17 1.07 -10.03
CA GLY A 32 -0.28 2.38 -10.51
C GLY A 32 -1.01 3.18 -9.44
N TYR A 33 -1.25 4.45 -9.76
CA TYR A 33 -2.15 5.30 -8.99
C TYR A 33 -3.60 5.02 -9.36
N LYS A 34 -4.53 5.27 -8.43
CA LYS A 34 -5.95 5.35 -8.79
C LYS A 34 -6.13 6.50 -9.79
N THR A 35 -6.90 6.25 -10.84
CA THR A 35 -7.30 7.29 -11.79
C THR A 35 -8.13 8.35 -11.08
N THR A 36 -7.84 9.62 -11.33
CA THR A 36 -8.63 10.74 -10.80
C THR A 36 -9.48 11.38 -11.89
N HIS A 37 -10.27 12.39 -11.54
CA HIS A 37 -11.01 13.19 -12.51
C HIS A 37 -10.10 14.11 -13.33
N VAL A 38 -8.84 14.29 -12.91
CA VAL A 38 -7.83 15.02 -13.67
C VAL A 38 -7.13 14.02 -14.60
N GLU A 39 -7.21 14.29 -15.90
CA GLU A 39 -6.60 13.45 -16.92
C GLU A 39 -5.08 13.31 -16.68
N ASN A 40 -4.58 12.08 -16.77
CA ASN A 40 -3.16 11.74 -16.53
C ASN A 40 -2.61 12.17 -15.17
N PHE A 41 -3.47 12.35 -14.16
CA PHE A 41 -3.03 12.66 -12.81
C PHE A 41 -3.57 11.63 -11.78
N PRO A 42 -2.68 11.09 -10.92
CA PRO A 42 -1.23 11.24 -10.95
C PRO A 42 -0.63 10.43 -12.11
N SER A 43 0.32 11.00 -12.83
CA SER A 43 1.02 10.32 -13.93
C SER A 43 1.97 9.24 -13.41
N PHE A 44 1.99 8.08 -14.07
CA PHE A 44 2.78 6.91 -13.68
C PHE A 44 4.29 7.10 -13.78
N ASP A 45 4.75 8.05 -14.61
CA ASP A 45 6.17 8.37 -14.81
C ASP A 45 6.80 9.13 -13.63
N LYS A 46 5.99 9.68 -12.73
CA LYS A 46 6.47 10.37 -11.53
C LYS A 46 6.28 9.53 -10.28
N SER A 47 7.22 9.68 -9.35
CA SER A 47 7.09 9.11 -8.02
C SER A 47 6.07 9.90 -7.20
N PRO A 48 5.54 9.29 -6.13
CA PRO A 48 4.75 10.00 -5.13
C PRO A 48 5.43 11.23 -4.57
N GLN A 49 6.72 11.07 -4.24
CA GLN A 49 7.53 12.11 -3.62
C GLN A 49 7.64 13.33 -4.53
N TYR A 50 7.74 13.13 -5.84
CA TYR A 50 7.72 14.23 -6.80
C TYR A 50 6.45 15.11 -6.63
N TYR A 51 5.27 14.50 -6.52
CA TYR A 51 4.02 15.27 -6.34
C TYR A 51 3.92 15.93 -4.97
N ILE A 52 4.42 15.26 -3.93
CA ILE A 52 4.45 15.78 -2.56
C ILE A 52 5.42 16.97 -2.46
N ASP A 53 6.60 16.87 -3.06
CA ASP A 53 7.60 17.95 -3.09
C ASP A 53 7.03 19.17 -3.80
N ARG A 54 6.37 18.98 -4.96
CA ARG A 54 5.71 20.08 -5.68
C ARG A 54 4.59 20.70 -4.86
N TYR A 55 3.77 19.89 -4.19
CA TYR A 55 2.72 20.38 -3.29
C TYR A 55 3.28 21.24 -2.15
N ASN A 56 4.44 20.88 -1.60
CA ASN A 56 5.07 21.59 -0.49
C ASN A 56 5.91 22.80 -0.92
N THR A 57 6.47 22.79 -2.13
CA THR A 57 7.46 23.80 -2.58
C THR A 57 6.96 24.75 -3.67
N GLU A 58 5.93 24.39 -4.42
CA GLU A 58 5.38 25.19 -5.52
C GLU A 58 3.97 25.73 -5.14
N PRO A 59 3.83 27.01 -4.76
CA PRO A 59 2.54 27.58 -4.35
C PRO A 59 1.45 27.46 -5.43
N GLN A 60 1.82 27.60 -6.70
CA GLN A 60 0.88 27.47 -7.82
C GLN A 60 0.36 26.04 -7.97
N TYR A 61 1.22 25.04 -7.82
CA TYR A 61 0.82 23.63 -7.86
C TYR A 61 -0.07 23.28 -6.67
N LYS A 62 0.24 23.81 -5.48
CA LYS A 62 -0.60 23.64 -4.29
C LYS A 62 -1.99 24.22 -4.52
N SER A 63 -2.10 25.47 -4.97
CA SER A 63 -3.40 26.11 -5.25
C SER A 63 -4.18 25.38 -6.33
N TRP A 64 -3.51 24.89 -7.38
CA TRP A 64 -4.13 24.04 -8.38
C TRP A 64 -4.66 22.75 -7.76
N PHE A 65 -3.84 22.02 -7.01
CA PHE A 65 -4.25 20.78 -6.37
C PHE A 65 -5.46 20.98 -5.44
N ASP A 66 -5.40 21.98 -4.56
CA ASP A 66 -6.48 22.30 -3.61
C ASP A 66 -7.79 22.63 -4.34
N SER A 67 -7.72 23.26 -5.52
CA SER A 67 -8.89 23.57 -6.34
C SER A 67 -9.54 22.33 -6.97
N GLN A 68 -8.74 21.36 -7.40
CA GLN A 68 -9.22 20.13 -8.04
C GLN A 68 -9.71 19.10 -7.00
N PHE A 69 -9.03 19.01 -5.86
CA PHE A 69 -9.23 17.96 -4.86
C PHE A 69 -9.72 18.52 -3.52
N GLN A 70 -10.80 19.30 -3.56
CA GLN A 70 -11.35 19.96 -2.37
C GLN A 70 -11.63 18.95 -1.24
N GLY A 71 -11.13 19.25 -0.05
CA GLY A 71 -11.31 18.42 1.14
C GLY A 71 -10.49 17.12 1.16
N ARG A 72 -9.58 16.90 0.19
CA ARG A 72 -8.64 15.77 0.20
C ARG A 72 -7.21 16.28 0.35
N THR A 73 -6.36 15.47 0.96
CA THR A 73 -4.93 15.75 1.01
C THR A 73 -4.22 15.23 -0.25
N ILE A 74 -3.04 15.79 -0.56
CA ILE A 74 -2.12 15.25 -1.58
C ILE A 74 -1.83 13.78 -1.34
N TYR A 75 -1.81 13.37 -0.08
CA TYR A 75 -1.60 12.00 0.34
C TYR A 75 -2.79 11.12 -0.05
N ASP A 76 -4.02 11.50 0.30
CA ASP A 76 -5.22 10.73 -0.05
C ASP A 76 -5.37 10.53 -1.56
N VAL A 77 -5.12 11.59 -2.34
CA VAL A 77 -5.27 11.56 -3.81
C VAL A 77 -4.23 10.67 -4.46
N LEU A 78 -3.01 10.64 -3.93
CA LEU A 78 -1.97 9.75 -4.40
C LEU A 78 -2.06 8.34 -3.76
N GLY A 79 -2.96 8.13 -2.79
CA GLY A 79 -3.18 6.84 -2.10
C GLY A 79 -2.29 6.57 -0.89
N PHE A 80 -1.87 7.61 -0.15
CA PHE A 80 -1.03 7.55 1.06
C PHE A 80 -1.81 7.84 2.35
N SER A 81 -1.51 7.11 3.43
CA SER A 81 -1.68 7.55 4.82
C SER A 81 -0.33 8.05 5.36
N THR A 82 -0.29 9.21 6.02
CA THR A 82 0.96 9.94 6.34
C THR A 82 1.58 9.67 7.70
N TYR A 83 0.90 8.97 8.61
CA TYR A 83 1.45 8.74 9.93
C TYR A 83 1.12 7.34 10.43
N ILE A 84 2.03 6.41 10.16
CA ILE A 84 2.10 5.14 10.87
C ILE A 84 3.06 5.35 12.04
N PRO A 85 2.61 5.21 13.30
CA PRO A 85 3.49 5.31 14.46
C PRO A 85 4.70 4.37 14.35
N SER A 86 5.87 4.82 14.80
CA SER A 86 7.11 4.01 14.71
C SER A 86 7.01 2.67 15.42
N TRP A 87 6.15 2.54 16.43
CA TRP A 87 5.90 1.28 17.12
C TRP A 87 5.27 0.21 16.21
N ILE A 88 4.58 0.57 15.12
CA ILE A 88 4.05 -0.41 14.15
C ILE A 88 5.20 -1.17 13.46
N LYS A 89 6.33 -0.51 13.23
CA LYS A 89 7.49 -1.15 12.61
C LYS A 89 8.13 -2.18 13.55
N SER A 90 8.17 -1.89 14.85
CA SER A 90 8.57 -2.86 15.88
C SER A 90 7.58 -4.01 15.97
N TYR A 91 6.28 -3.73 15.84
CA TYR A 91 5.23 -4.74 15.82
C TYR A 91 5.38 -5.70 14.62
N ALA A 92 5.63 -5.17 13.42
CA ALA A 92 5.94 -5.98 12.23
C ALA A 92 7.24 -6.80 12.39
N GLN A 93 8.28 -6.23 13.00
CA GLN A 93 9.53 -6.96 13.26
C GLN A 93 9.32 -8.13 14.23
N ASN A 94 8.52 -7.95 15.28
CA ASN A 94 8.23 -9.00 16.26
C ASN A 94 7.37 -10.11 15.65
N TRP A 95 6.46 -9.76 14.74
CA TRP A 95 5.72 -10.77 13.96
C TRP A 95 6.63 -11.51 12.97
N ALA A 96 7.54 -10.80 12.30
CA ALA A 96 8.55 -11.39 11.41
C ALA A 96 9.49 -12.38 12.12
N SER A 97 9.87 -12.09 13.37
CA SER A 97 10.74 -12.95 14.18
C SER A 97 10.02 -14.11 14.88
N GLY A 98 8.68 -14.20 14.74
CA GLY A 98 7.86 -15.20 15.42
C GLY A 98 7.63 -14.92 16.91
N GLN A 99 7.96 -13.73 17.40
CA GLN A 99 7.66 -13.28 18.76
C GLN A 99 6.19 -12.89 18.93
N ILE A 100 5.52 -12.52 17.83
CA ILE A 100 4.08 -12.33 17.72
C ILE A 100 3.56 -13.42 16.78
N SER A 101 2.52 -14.13 17.21
CA SER A 101 1.84 -15.15 16.40
C SER A 101 0.96 -14.52 15.30
N ASP A 102 0.51 -15.31 14.33
CA ASP A 102 -0.39 -14.83 13.27
C ASP A 102 -1.71 -14.30 13.83
N VAL A 103 -2.26 -14.99 14.83
CA VAL A 103 -3.48 -14.57 15.53
C VAL A 103 -3.28 -13.21 16.20
N GLU A 104 -2.19 -13.04 16.94
CA GLU A 104 -1.90 -11.76 17.60
C GLU A 104 -1.65 -10.64 16.60
N PHE A 105 -1.01 -10.93 15.46
CA PHE A 105 -0.81 -9.98 14.37
C PHE A 105 -2.13 -9.51 13.76
N MET A 106 -3.06 -10.43 13.50
CA MET A 106 -4.38 -10.09 12.97
C MET A 106 -5.16 -9.20 13.94
N ILE A 107 -5.15 -9.51 15.24
CA ILE A 107 -5.81 -8.69 16.26
C ILE A 107 -5.26 -7.25 16.27
N GLY A 108 -3.94 -7.08 16.15
CA GLY A 108 -3.37 -5.73 16.09
C GLY A 108 -3.64 -5.03 14.77
N LEU A 109 -3.66 -5.76 13.65
CA LEU A 109 -4.02 -5.19 12.35
C LEU A 109 -5.46 -4.68 12.32
N ASP A 110 -6.38 -5.46 12.85
CA ASP A 110 -7.79 -5.13 13.05
C ASP A 110 -7.93 -3.82 13.84
N PHE A 111 -7.32 -3.77 15.03
CA PHE A 111 -7.26 -2.56 15.85
C PHE A 111 -6.66 -1.35 15.12
N MET A 112 -5.61 -1.55 14.32
CA MET A 112 -4.95 -0.49 13.57
C MET A 112 -5.83 0.08 12.46
N LEU A 113 -6.66 -0.74 11.82
CA LEU A 113 -7.61 -0.32 10.80
C LEU A 113 -8.81 0.40 11.44
N ASP A 114 -9.41 -0.19 12.47
CA ASP A 114 -10.54 0.38 13.22
C ASP A 114 -10.23 1.73 13.86
N SER A 115 -9.04 1.85 14.46
CA SER A 115 -8.58 3.09 15.09
C SER A 115 -8.02 4.09 14.07
N ASN A 116 -8.09 3.79 12.77
CA ASN A 116 -7.57 4.60 11.66
C ASN A 116 -6.07 4.97 11.82
N ILE A 117 -5.29 4.07 12.44
CA ILE A 117 -3.83 4.14 12.58
C ILE A 117 -3.17 3.75 11.24
N ILE A 118 -3.74 2.74 10.59
CA ILE A 118 -3.50 2.40 9.18
C ILE A 118 -4.81 2.67 8.45
N SER A 119 -4.74 3.43 7.36
CA SER A 119 -5.91 3.72 6.53
C SER A 119 -5.67 3.21 5.12
N ILE A 120 -6.60 2.39 4.63
CA ILE A 120 -6.53 1.80 3.30
C ILE A 120 -7.75 2.23 2.49
N PRO A 121 -7.63 3.22 1.60
CA PRO A 121 -8.80 3.81 0.93
C PRO A 121 -9.45 2.87 -0.09
N GLY A 122 -10.76 2.67 0.04
CA GLY A 122 -11.60 1.88 -0.87
C GLY A 122 -11.62 0.39 -0.57
N LEU A 123 -11.44 0.01 0.69
CA LEU A 123 -11.80 -1.32 1.18
C LEU A 123 -13.20 -1.26 1.78
N ASP A 124 -14.15 -1.96 1.15
CA ASP A 124 -15.34 -2.48 1.82
C ASP A 124 -15.00 -3.95 2.14
N TYR A 125 -14.91 -4.33 3.41
CA TYR A 125 -14.61 -5.71 3.80
C TYR A 125 -15.88 -6.37 4.36
N GLU A 126 -16.17 -7.59 3.91
CA GLU A 126 -17.24 -8.42 4.45
C GLU A 126 -16.71 -9.34 5.54
N LYS A 127 -17.42 -9.38 6.67
CA LYS A 127 -17.06 -10.15 7.86
C LYS A 127 -17.24 -11.66 7.60
N THR A 128 -16.16 -12.36 7.29
CA THR A 128 -16.09 -13.83 7.26
C THR A 128 -14.73 -14.31 7.81
N SER A 129 -14.55 -15.62 7.99
CA SER A 129 -13.36 -16.24 8.61
C SER A 129 -12.51 -16.95 7.55
N VAL A 130 -11.17 -16.79 7.62
CA VAL A 130 -10.19 -17.68 6.96
C VAL A 130 -9.05 -18.01 7.93
N ASP A 131 -8.42 -19.15 7.65
CA ASP A 131 -7.68 -19.99 8.59
C ASP A 131 -6.19 -19.66 8.80
N GLU A 132 -5.47 -18.92 7.94
CA GLU A 132 -4.01 -18.74 8.16
C GLU A 132 -3.36 -17.64 7.29
N ILE A 133 -2.50 -16.81 7.89
CA ILE A 133 -1.70 -15.81 7.15
C ILE A 133 -0.60 -16.53 6.34
N PRO A 134 -0.45 -16.27 5.03
CA PRO A 134 0.63 -16.89 4.27
C PRO A 134 2.02 -16.54 4.80
N SER A 135 2.88 -17.55 4.92
CA SER A 135 4.25 -17.39 5.44
C SER A 135 5.11 -16.40 4.65
N TRP A 136 4.83 -16.21 3.35
CA TRP A 136 5.52 -15.21 2.52
C TRP A 136 5.24 -13.77 2.99
N PHE A 137 4.11 -13.52 3.64
CA PHE A 137 3.78 -12.19 4.13
C PHE A 137 4.65 -11.81 5.34
N ARG A 138 5.08 -12.79 6.14
CA ARG A 138 6.02 -12.59 7.25
C ARG A 138 7.36 -12.01 6.78
N ASN A 139 7.82 -12.42 5.60
CA ASN A 139 9.02 -11.84 4.97
C ASN A 139 8.82 -10.37 4.60
N THR A 140 7.60 -9.98 4.25
CA THR A 140 7.26 -8.60 3.90
C THR A 140 7.34 -7.70 5.12
N ALA A 141 6.88 -8.17 6.28
CA ALA A 141 7.08 -7.48 7.55
C ALA A 141 8.57 -7.35 7.93
N HIS A 142 9.37 -8.39 7.70
CA HIS A 142 10.82 -8.32 7.91
C HIS A 142 11.51 -7.30 7.01
N TRP A 143 11.11 -7.25 5.73
CA TRP A 143 11.67 -6.30 4.78
C TRP A 143 11.29 -4.87 5.15
N TRP A 144 10.08 -4.65 5.66
CA TRP A 144 9.66 -3.32 6.08
C TRP A 144 10.40 -2.87 7.33
N SER A 145 10.51 -3.74 8.34
CA SER A 145 11.25 -3.43 9.57
C SER A 145 12.74 -3.17 9.33
N SER A 146 13.30 -3.77 8.29
CA SER A 146 14.71 -3.62 7.89
C SER A 146 14.94 -2.50 6.87
N ASP A 147 13.95 -1.63 6.64
CA ASP A 147 14.00 -0.54 5.64
C ASP A 147 14.29 -1.00 4.21
N SER A 148 14.11 -2.30 3.92
CA SER A 148 14.32 -2.90 2.60
C SER A 148 13.13 -2.67 1.67
N ILE A 149 11.93 -2.51 2.24
CA ILE A 149 10.77 -1.96 1.55
C ILE A 149 10.24 -0.77 2.34
N SER A 150 9.65 0.18 1.61
CA SER A 150 9.01 1.35 2.18
C SER A 150 7.75 0.97 2.97
N GLN A 151 7.34 1.86 3.88
CA GLN A 151 6.03 1.80 4.53
C GLN A 151 4.89 1.63 3.53
N GLN A 152 5.00 2.26 2.35
CA GLN A 152 3.99 2.13 1.32
C GLN A 152 3.91 0.71 0.76
N GLU A 153 5.05 0.08 0.49
CA GLU A 153 5.09 -1.29 -0.01
C GLU A 153 4.51 -2.27 1.03
N PHE A 154 4.71 -1.99 2.32
CA PHE A 154 4.07 -2.73 3.40
C PHE A 154 2.55 -2.52 3.46
N ILE A 155 2.04 -1.28 3.41
CA ILE A 155 0.58 -1.03 3.40
C ILE A 155 -0.08 -1.66 2.16
N ASN A 156 0.55 -1.56 0.99
CA ASN A 156 0.02 -2.13 -0.25
C ASN A 156 -0.09 -3.66 -0.19
N SER A 157 0.84 -4.32 0.50
CA SER A 157 0.78 -5.77 0.68
C SER A 157 -0.31 -6.19 1.68
N ILE A 158 -0.54 -5.42 2.76
CA ILE A 158 -1.72 -5.60 3.63
C ILE A 158 -3.01 -5.45 2.83
N LYS A 159 -3.13 -4.36 2.07
CA LYS A 159 -4.31 -4.09 1.23
C LYS A 159 -4.61 -5.27 0.31
N TYR A 160 -3.60 -5.81 -0.35
CA TYR A 160 -3.74 -6.96 -1.24
C TYR A 160 -4.32 -8.18 -0.51
N LEU A 161 -3.79 -8.52 0.68
CA LEU A 161 -4.27 -9.67 1.44
C LEU A 161 -5.75 -9.55 1.81
N ILE A 162 -6.22 -8.34 2.12
CA ILE A 162 -7.62 -8.07 2.45
C ILE A 162 -8.49 -8.16 1.19
N GLN A 163 -8.06 -7.57 0.07
CA GLN A 163 -8.83 -7.58 -1.18
C GLN A 163 -9.03 -8.98 -1.77
N GLU A 164 -8.02 -9.85 -1.63
CA GLU A 164 -8.09 -11.22 -2.12
C GLU A 164 -8.73 -12.20 -1.11
N ASN A 165 -9.28 -11.71 0.00
CA ASN A 165 -9.80 -12.52 1.11
C ASN A 165 -8.78 -13.55 1.62
N ILE A 166 -7.49 -13.23 1.56
CA ILE A 166 -6.41 -14.08 2.10
C ILE A 166 -6.31 -13.88 3.62
N ILE A 167 -6.46 -12.63 4.07
CA ILE A 167 -6.69 -12.30 5.47
C ILE A 167 -8.00 -11.53 5.56
N LEU A 168 -8.73 -11.73 6.65
CA LEU A 168 -9.99 -11.04 6.91
C LEU A 168 -9.86 -10.20 8.18
N ILE A 169 -10.50 -9.04 8.13
CA ILE A 169 -10.57 -8.04 9.19
C ILE A 169 -12.00 -8.09 9.71
N GLU A 170 -12.21 -8.05 11.03
CA GLU A 170 -13.53 -8.23 11.64
C GLU A 170 -14.26 -6.90 11.88
#